data_AF-M6GFC9-F1
#
_entry.id   AF-M6GFC9-F1
#
_cell.length_a   1.000
_cell.length_b   1.000
_cell.length_c   1.000
_cell.angle_alpha   90.00
_cell.angle_beta   90.00
_cell.angle_gamma   90.00
#
_symmetry.space_group_name_H-M   'P 1'
#
loop_
_entity.id
_entity.type
_entity.pdbx_description
1 polymer ?
#
loop_
_entity_poly.entity_id
_entity_poly.type
_entity_poly.pdbx_seq_one_letter_code
_entity_poly.pdbx_strand_id
1 'polypeptide(L)'
;MLVSLRVASQNFKPVRFAKSIYFSLVFGILILAAFFHNNTRFNDQIYVSDVNSISFINRNLYNLITGDRLGSAGLQSRNRPNLKRGSIPFRKNVLIVLSESLRRKSMALYGYHKNTTPFLNHWTRNVSKGSVIVFQKAFSNSSSTLISVPSLLSGVSPIQPISMTHSFPLFWEYGKAASLSTFYISSHSFRWNNFSGFFRNAGIDFLWNKEISGLRVFNDIGIDDRKTIAEFQNHVRSLKTKIPDLPEFYI
;
A
#
# COMPACT_ATOMS: atom_id res chain seq x y z
N MET A 1 35.79 20.63 36.43
CA MET A 1 34.83 19.58 36.82
C MET A 1 35.22 18.30 36.08
N LEU A 2 36.04 17.44 36.68
CA LEU A 2 36.46 16.16 36.09
C LEU A 2 35.35 15.13 36.28
N VAL A 3 34.84 14.57 35.18
CA VAL A 3 33.90 13.45 35.22
C VAL A 3 34.69 12.18 35.49
N SER A 4 34.58 11.66 36.72
CA SER A 4 35.07 10.33 37.09
C SER A 4 34.14 9.27 36.51
N LEU A 5 34.61 8.55 35.50
CA LEU A 5 33.99 7.30 35.04
C LEU A 5 34.27 6.23 36.12
N ARG A 6 33.33 6.07 37.06
CA ARG A 6 33.32 4.87 37.92
C ARG A 6 32.98 3.67 37.05
N VAL A 7 33.99 2.87 36.73
CA VAL A 7 33.79 1.53 36.16
C VAL A 7 33.08 0.69 37.21
N ALA A 8 31.80 0.40 36.97
CA ALA A 8 31.02 -0.48 37.81
C ALA A 8 31.54 -1.92 37.66
N SER A 9 32.21 -2.37 38.72
CA SER A 9 32.61 -3.75 39.04
C SER A 9 33.80 -4.35 38.27
N GLN A 10 34.96 -4.35 38.94
CA GLN A 10 36.06 -5.30 38.66
C GLN A 10 35.78 -6.71 39.27
N ASN A 11 34.60 -6.93 39.86
CA ASN A 11 34.22 -8.17 40.53
C ASN A 11 32.87 -8.72 40.03
N PHE A 12 32.63 -8.70 38.71
CA PHE A 12 31.49 -9.43 38.15
C PHE A 12 31.79 -10.93 38.19
N LYS A 13 31.40 -11.60 39.28
CA LYS A 13 31.41 -13.06 39.31
C LYS A 13 30.42 -13.54 38.23
N PRO A 14 30.85 -14.36 37.26
CA PRO A 14 29.93 -14.85 36.25
C PRO A 14 28.76 -15.54 36.96
N VAL A 15 27.53 -15.16 36.60
CA VAL A 15 26.31 -15.76 37.14
C VAL A 15 26.50 -17.27 37.11
N ARG A 16 26.29 -17.96 38.24
CA ARG A 16 26.31 -19.42 38.27
C ARG A 16 25.29 -19.86 37.22
N PHE A 17 25.72 -20.60 36.20
CA PHE A 17 24.95 -20.95 34.98
C PHE A 17 24.97 -19.95 33.80
N ALA A 18 25.84 -18.93 33.77
CA ALA A 18 25.93 -17.97 32.67
C ALA A 18 26.08 -18.65 31.29
N LYS A 19 26.88 -19.73 31.19
CA LYS A 19 27.02 -20.53 29.96
C LYS A 19 25.72 -21.23 29.55
N SER A 20 24.97 -21.76 30.52
CA SER A 20 23.69 -22.44 30.27
C SER A 20 22.58 -21.45 29.92
N ILE A 21 22.56 -20.27 30.56
CA ILE A 21 21.66 -19.17 30.21
C ILE A 21 21.96 -18.68 28.79
N TYR A 22 23.23 -18.47 28.45
CA TYR A 22 23.64 -18.05 27.11
C TYR A 22 23.27 -19.11 26.06
N PHE A 23 23.54 -20.38 26.34
CA PHE A 23 23.15 -21.48 25.45
C PHE A 23 21.63 -21.57 25.27
N SER A 24 20.85 -21.43 26.35
CA SER A 24 19.39 -21.44 26.29
C SER A 24 18.82 -20.24 25.54
N LEU A 25 19.44 -19.06 25.67
CA LEU A 25 19.09 -17.87 24.89
C LEU A 25 19.38 -18.07 23.41
N VAL A 26 20.59 -18.53 23.06
CA VAL A 26 20.97 -18.81 21.66
C VAL A 26 20.05 -19.88 21.08
N PHE A 27 19.80 -20.96 21.80
CA PHE A 27 18.92 -22.03 21.36
C PHE A 27 17.46 -21.57 21.23
N GLY A 28 16.97 -20.77 22.17
CA GLY A 28 15.65 -20.14 22.09
C GLY A 28 15.51 -19.19 20.91
N ILE A 29 16.55 -18.39 20.61
CA ILE A 29 16.61 -17.54 19.43
C ILE A 29 16.59 -18.40 18.16
N LEU A 30 17.31 -19.51 18.11
CA LEU A 30 17.32 -20.42 16.96
C LEU A 30 15.97 -21.10 16.74
N ILE A 31 15.28 -21.53 17.82
CA ILE A 31 13.92 -22.10 17.73
C ILE A 31 12.94 -21.03 17.25
N LEU A 32 12.97 -19.82 17.83
CA LEU A 32 12.10 -18.73 17.39
C LEU A 32 12.40 -18.36 15.93
N ALA A 33 13.67 -18.30 15.54
CA ALA A 33 14.07 -18.05 14.16
C ALA A 33 13.57 -19.14 13.22
N ALA A 34 13.64 -20.43 13.59
CA ALA A 34 13.11 -21.53 12.78
C ALA A 34 11.57 -21.52 12.71
N PHE A 35 10.90 -21.22 13.83
CA PHE A 35 9.45 -21.11 13.91
C PHE A 35 8.92 -19.93 13.08
N PHE A 36 9.58 -18.77 13.18
CA PHE A 36 9.28 -17.61 12.34
C PHE A 36 9.74 -17.84 10.91
N HIS A 37 10.81 -18.57 10.62
CA HIS A 37 11.23 -18.86 9.24
C HIS A 37 10.12 -19.56 8.44
N ASN A 38 9.44 -20.54 9.05
CA ASN A 38 8.33 -21.24 8.38
C ASN A 38 7.02 -20.45 8.33
N ASN A 39 6.80 -19.49 9.24
CA ASN A 39 5.52 -18.79 9.39
C ASN A 39 5.53 -17.32 8.94
N THR A 40 6.70 -16.68 8.93
CA THR A 40 6.89 -15.31 8.43
C THR A 40 7.51 -15.38 7.04
N ARG A 41 6.67 -15.22 6.03
CA ARG A 41 7.16 -14.83 4.71
C ARG A 41 7.85 -13.46 4.89
N PHE A 42 9.10 -13.35 4.42
CA PHE A 42 9.93 -12.15 4.49
C PHE A 42 9.41 -11.02 3.59
N ASN A 43 8.22 -10.52 3.90
CA ASN A 43 7.59 -9.44 3.16
C ASN A 43 7.77 -8.14 3.97
N ASP A 44 8.35 -7.13 3.35
CA ASP A 44 8.60 -5.83 3.98
C ASP A 44 7.28 -5.20 4.44
N GLN A 45 7.30 -4.35 5.47
CA GLN A 45 6.20 -3.47 5.89
C GLN A 45 4.82 -4.12 6.14
N ILE A 46 4.73 -5.44 6.26
CA ILE A 46 3.52 -6.17 6.67
C ILE A 46 3.42 -6.27 8.20
N TYR A 47 4.55 -6.14 8.90
CA TYR A 47 4.61 -6.29 10.35
C TYR A 47 4.80 -4.97 11.09
N VAL A 48 4.56 -5.00 12.41
CA VAL A 48 4.93 -3.92 13.35
C VAL A 48 6.44 -3.64 13.24
N SER A 49 6.86 -2.41 13.54
CA SER A 49 8.25 -1.93 13.39
C SER A 49 9.32 -2.94 13.84
N ASP A 50 9.08 -3.57 14.98
CA ASP A 50 10.05 -4.44 15.64
C ASP A 50 10.19 -5.77 14.89
N VAL A 51 9.08 -6.32 14.42
CA VAL A 51 9.03 -7.55 13.62
C VAL A 51 9.56 -7.32 12.21
N ASN A 52 9.30 -6.16 11.61
CA ASN A 52 9.97 -5.79 10.36
C ASN A 52 11.48 -5.76 10.54
N SER A 53 11.98 -5.13 11.61
CA SER A 53 13.42 -5.01 11.86
C SER A 53 14.08 -6.38 11.98
N ILE A 54 13.48 -7.30 12.73
CA ILE A 54 13.95 -8.70 12.86
C ILE A 54 13.90 -9.42 11.50
N SER A 55 12.80 -9.28 10.76
CA SER A 55 12.63 -9.86 9.42
C SER A 55 13.70 -9.35 8.44
N PHE A 56 13.99 -8.04 8.45
CA PHE A 56 15.03 -7.42 7.65
C PHE A 56 16.43 -7.95 8.00
N ILE A 57 16.77 -8.04 9.29
CA ILE A 57 18.07 -8.57 9.75
C ILE A 57 18.22 -10.02 9.30
N ASN A 58 17.23 -10.87 9.60
CA ASN A 58 17.24 -12.29 9.22
C ASN A 58 17.36 -12.49 7.71
N ARG A 59 16.65 -11.67 6.92
CA ARG A 59 16.73 -11.71 5.45
C ARG A 59 18.11 -11.32 4.92
N ASN A 60 18.72 -10.26 5.48
CA ASN A 60 20.05 -9.84 5.06
C ASN A 60 21.11 -10.89 5.41
N LEU A 61 21.02 -11.50 6.59
CA LEU A 61 21.90 -12.62 6.97
C LEU A 61 21.71 -13.82 6.03
N TYR A 62 20.47 -14.18 5.71
CA TYR A 62 20.18 -15.25 4.76
C TYR A 62 20.78 -14.97 3.37
N ASN A 63 20.57 -13.76 2.82
CA ASN A 63 21.14 -13.35 1.53
C ASN A 63 22.67 -13.44 1.52
N LEU A 64 23.32 -13.03 2.62
CA LEU A 64 24.77 -13.14 2.76
C LEU A 64 25.25 -14.60 2.78
N ILE A 65 24.52 -15.48 3.47
CA ILE A 65 24.90 -16.90 3.63
C ILE A 65 24.67 -17.69 2.34
N THR A 66 23.57 -17.45 1.66
CA THR A 66 23.14 -18.23 0.48
C THR A 66 23.62 -17.64 -0.85
N GLY A 67 24.08 -16.39 -0.85
CA GLY A 67 24.31 -15.63 -2.08
C GLY A 67 23.01 -15.20 -2.77
N ASP A 68 21.84 -15.50 -2.19
CA ASP A 68 20.57 -15.06 -2.70
C ASP A 68 20.45 -13.53 -2.63
N ARG A 69 19.62 -13.00 -3.54
CA ARG A 69 19.19 -11.60 -3.52
C ARG A 69 17.70 -11.52 -3.26
N LEU A 70 17.25 -12.10 -2.15
CA LEU A 70 15.90 -11.83 -1.62
C LEU A 70 15.89 -10.38 -1.10
N GLY A 71 15.92 -9.43 -2.02
CA GLY A 71 15.73 -8.02 -1.72
C GLY A 71 14.25 -7.69 -1.75
N SER A 72 13.89 -6.58 -1.10
CA SER A 72 12.77 -5.76 -1.55
C SER A 72 13.05 -5.45 -3.03
N ALA A 73 12.46 -6.20 -3.96
CA ALA A 73 12.57 -5.87 -5.38
C ALA A 73 12.09 -4.44 -5.67
N GLY A 74 11.45 -3.79 -4.68
CA GLY A 74 10.68 -2.58 -4.86
C GLY A 74 9.49 -2.91 -5.73
N LEU A 75 8.70 -1.89 -6.04
CA LEU A 75 7.78 -2.04 -7.15
C LEU A 75 8.60 -1.93 -8.44
N GLN A 76 8.74 -3.04 -9.15
CA GLN A 76 9.48 -3.07 -10.42
C GLN A 76 8.53 -2.81 -11.58
N SER A 77 9.13 -2.52 -12.74
CA SER A 77 8.40 -2.59 -14.00
C SER A 77 7.82 -3.98 -14.21
N ARG A 78 6.58 -4.02 -14.69
CA ARG A 78 5.82 -5.25 -14.88
C ARG A 78 5.79 -5.65 -16.34
N ASN A 79 5.64 -6.95 -16.59
CA ASN A 79 5.25 -7.43 -17.92
C ASN A 79 3.75 -7.17 -18.11
N ARG A 80 3.38 -6.72 -19.31
CA ARG A 80 1.97 -6.54 -19.65
C ARG A 80 1.28 -7.91 -19.66
N PRO A 81 0.22 -8.12 -18.87
CA PRO A 81 -0.50 -9.37 -18.85
C PRO A 81 -1.24 -9.58 -20.17
N ASN A 82 -1.35 -10.85 -20.58
CA ASN A 82 -2.12 -11.22 -21.75
C ASN A 82 -3.60 -11.38 -21.37
N LEU A 83 -4.38 -10.30 -21.49
CA LEU A 83 -5.82 -10.31 -21.29
C LEU A 83 -6.55 -10.31 -22.64
N LYS A 84 -7.42 -11.29 -22.84
CA LYS A 84 -8.35 -11.30 -23.98
C LYS A 84 -9.39 -10.20 -23.79
N ARG A 85 -9.67 -9.45 -24.86
CA ARG A 85 -10.76 -8.48 -24.87
C ARG A 85 -12.09 -9.22 -24.71
N GLY A 86 -12.95 -8.71 -23.82
CA GLY A 86 -14.30 -9.24 -23.66
C GLY A 86 -15.10 -9.07 -24.95
N SER A 87 -15.90 -10.08 -25.31
CA SER A 87 -16.81 -10.01 -26.47
C SER A 87 -18.00 -9.09 -26.24
N ILE A 88 -18.38 -8.87 -24.98
CA ILE A 88 -19.49 -8.01 -24.58
C ILE A 88 -18.94 -6.73 -23.93
N PRO A 89 -19.23 -5.54 -24.46
CA PRO A 89 -18.82 -4.28 -23.84
C PRO A 89 -19.43 -4.10 -22.45
N PHE A 90 -18.60 -3.76 -21.47
CA PHE A 90 -19.06 -3.44 -20.13
C PHE A 90 -19.71 -2.06 -20.10
N ARG A 91 -20.95 -1.96 -19.61
CA ARG A 91 -21.78 -0.73 -19.71
C ARG A 91 -21.86 0.09 -18.42
N LYS A 92 -20.96 -0.13 -17.46
CA LYS A 92 -20.92 0.64 -16.21
C LYS A 92 -19.56 1.32 -16.06
N ASN A 93 -19.57 2.46 -15.38
CA ASN A 93 -18.35 3.12 -14.93
C ASN A 93 -17.99 2.59 -13.55
N VAL A 94 -16.70 2.41 -13.30
CA VAL A 94 -16.17 2.00 -11.99
C VAL A 94 -15.16 3.05 -11.56
N LEU A 95 -15.37 3.62 -10.36
CA LEU A 95 -14.46 4.57 -9.76
C LEU A 95 -13.99 4.02 -8.41
N ILE A 96 -12.68 4.01 -8.21
CA ILE A 96 -12.06 3.69 -6.92
C ILE A 96 -11.53 4.99 -6.34
N VAL A 97 -12.06 5.39 -5.19
CA VAL A 97 -11.54 6.51 -4.40
C VAL A 97 -10.74 5.92 -3.24
N LEU A 98 -9.42 6.10 -3.27
CA LEU A 98 -8.53 5.65 -2.21
C LEU A 98 -8.19 6.83 -1.30
N SER A 99 -8.51 6.71 -0.01
CA SER A 99 -8.17 7.72 1.00
C SER A 99 -6.94 7.29 1.79
N GLU A 100 -5.92 8.15 1.84
CA GLU A 100 -4.68 7.90 2.57
C GLU A 100 -4.93 7.91 4.09
N SER A 101 -4.41 6.90 4.79
CA SER A 101 -4.38 6.79 6.25
C SER A 101 -5.73 6.94 7.00
N LEU A 102 -6.86 6.78 6.32
CA LEU A 102 -8.20 6.85 6.93
C LEU A 102 -8.53 5.56 7.70
N ARG A 103 -8.84 5.68 9.01
CA ARG A 103 -9.06 4.52 9.90
C ARG A 103 -10.46 4.51 10.48
N ARG A 104 -11.07 3.32 10.56
CA ARG A 104 -12.40 3.07 11.17
C ARG A 104 -12.58 3.75 12.53
N LYS A 105 -11.57 3.64 13.42
CA LYS A 105 -11.60 4.20 14.77
C LYS A 105 -11.70 5.72 14.85
N SER A 106 -11.45 6.41 13.73
CA SER A 106 -11.41 7.87 13.63
C SER A 106 -12.50 8.40 12.69
N MET A 107 -13.57 7.64 12.43
CA MET A 107 -14.65 7.99 11.51
C MET A 107 -16.01 7.90 12.20
N ALA A 108 -16.80 8.97 12.11
CA ALA A 108 -18.13 9.03 12.75
C ALA A 108 -19.09 7.95 12.25
N LEU A 109 -18.96 7.56 10.97
CA LEU A 109 -19.74 6.48 10.36
C LEU A 109 -19.65 5.15 11.13
N TYR A 110 -18.55 4.93 11.87
CA TYR A 110 -18.31 3.72 12.66
C TYR A 110 -18.40 3.95 14.18
N GLY A 111 -19.02 5.06 14.61
CA GLY A 111 -19.25 5.36 16.03
C GLY A 111 -18.18 6.23 16.70
N TYR A 112 -17.27 6.84 15.93
CA TYR A 112 -16.36 7.83 16.52
C TYR A 112 -17.12 9.09 16.96
N HIS A 113 -16.84 9.58 18.16
CA HIS A 113 -17.59 10.68 18.78
C HIS A 113 -17.46 12.03 18.06
N LYS A 114 -16.40 12.25 17.26
CA LYS A 114 -16.25 13.48 16.46
C LYS A 114 -16.65 13.22 15.01
N ASN A 115 -17.30 14.22 14.40
CA ASN A 115 -17.63 14.19 12.98
C ASN A 115 -16.43 14.58 12.09
N THR A 116 -15.43 13.70 12.04
CA THR A 116 -14.18 13.87 11.26
C THR A 116 -14.34 13.60 9.77
N THR A 117 -15.44 12.99 9.35
CA THR A 117 -15.75 12.67 7.94
C THR A 117 -17.20 13.09 7.61
N PRO A 118 -17.52 14.40 7.72
CA PRO A 118 -18.90 14.88 7.64
C PRO A 118 -19.57 14.58 6.30
N PHE A 119 -18.86 14.77 5.18
CA PHE A 119 -19.39 14.50 3.84
C PHE A 119 -19.69 13.02 3.61
N LEU A 120 -18.79 12.13 4.04
CA LEU A 120 -19.01 10.67 3.93
C LEU A 120 -20.20 10.23 4.79
N ASN A 121 -20.30 10.75 6.03
CA ASN A 121 -21.41 10.45 6.92
C ASN A 121 -22.74 10.97 6.37
N HIS A 122 -22.74 12.16 5.75
CA HIS A 122 -23.92 12.71 5.10
C HIS A 122 -24.33 11.88 3.88
N TRP A 123 -23.39 11.54 3.00
CA TRP A 123 -23.65 10.76 1.79
C TRP A 123 -24.24 9.37 2.08
N THR A 124 -23.69 8.68 3.08
CA THR A 124 -24.19 7.35 3.48
C THR A 124 -25.59 7.38 4.11
N ARG A 125 -26.02 8.51 4.68
CA ARG A 125 -27.37 8.68 5.26
C ARG A 125 -28.40 9.22 4.27
N ASN A 126 -27.96 9.97 3.26
CA ASN A 126 -28.82 10.70 2.32
C ASN A 126 -28.57 10.25 0.88
N VAL A 127 -28.77 8.95 0.62
CA VAL A 127 -28.59 8.38 -0.71
C VAL A 127 -29.72 8.83 -1.62
N SER A 128 -29.42 9.73 -2.57
CA SER A 128 -30.42 10.26 -3.51
C SER A 128 -30.70 9.33 -4.70
N LYS A 129 -29.69 8.56 -5.14
CA LYS A 129 -29.78 7.60 -6.24
C LYS A 129 -28.91 6.37 -5.97
N GLY A 130 -29.41 5.19 -6.30
CA GLY A 130 -28.68 3.93 -6.16
C GLY A 130 -28.71 3.38 -4.74
N SER A 131 -27.68 2.63 -4.36
CA SER A 131 -27.52 2.04 -3.03
C SER A 131 -26.11 2.27 -2.52
N VAL A 132 -25.99 2.42 -1.20
CA VAL A 132 -24.71 2.51 -0.50
C VAL A 132 -24.62 1.35 0.47
N ILE A 133 -23.51 0.61 0.40
CA ILE A 133 -23.22 -0.51 1.29
C ILE A 133 -22.03 -0.12 2.16
N VAL A 134 -22.23 -0.10 3.48
CA VAL A 134 -21.18 0.18 4.45
C VAL A 134 -20.68 -1.13 5.06
N PHE A 135 -19.43 -1.47 4.81
CA PHE A 135 -18.79 -2.65 5.37
C PHE A 135 -18.41 -2.42 6.84
N GLN A 136 -19.21 -2.97 7.76
CA GLN A 136 -18.97 -2.82 9.21
C GLN A 136 -17.65 -3.45 9.69
N LYS A 137 -17.17 -4.47 8.95
CA LYS A 137 -15.97 -5.24 9.24
C LYS A 137 -14.99 -5.19 8.06
N ALA A 138 -14.66 -3.99 7.59
CA ALA A 138 -13.59 -3.80 6.61
C ALA A 138 -12.22 -3.70 7.29
N PHE A 139 -11.25 -4.47 6.79
CA PHE A 139 -9.87 -4.47 7.28
C PHE A 139 -8.92 -4.07 6.15
N SER A 140 -7.91 -3.27 6.48
CA SER A 140 -6.85 -2.98 5.51
C SER A 140 -6.05 -4.26 5.23
N ASN A 141 -5.66 -4.45 3.97
CA ASN A 141 -4.76 -5.53 3.57
C ASN A 141 -3.32 -5.32 4.08
N SER A 142 -2.92 -4.08 4.36
CA SER A 142 -1.61 -3.73 4.90
C SER A 142 -1.65 -2.44 5.73
N SER A 143 -0.65 -2.23 6.57
CA SER A 143 -0.42 -0.97 7.31
C SER A 143 0.29 0.12 6.50
N SER A 144 0.76 -0.17 5.28
CA SER A 144 1.52 0.76 4.44
C SER A 144 0.93 0.89 3.04
N THR A 145 0.90 2.12 2.51
CA THR A 145 0.48 2.44 1.13
C THR A 145 1.31 1.71 0.08
N LEU A 146 2.60 1.49 0.35
CA LEU A 146 3.51 0.75 -0.53
C LEU A 146 2.99 -0.65 -0.86
N ILE A 147 2.31 -1.29 0.08
CA ILE A 147 1.85 -2.67 -0.07
C ILE A 147 0.37 -2.72 -0.35
N SER A 148 -0.39 -1.87 0.34
CA SER A 148 -1.83 -1.81 0.22
C SER A 148 -2.25 -1.49 -1.22
N VAL A 149 -1.60 -0.50 -1.86
CA VAL A 149 -1.96 -0.05 -3.22
C VAL A 149 -1.69 -1.11 -4.28
N PRO A 150 -0.48 -1.68 -4.42
CA PRO A 150 -0.24 -2.76 -5.38
C PRO A 150 -1.14 -3.97 -5.16
N SER A 151 -1.39 -4.34 -3.90
CA SER A 151 -2.25 -5.47 -3.56
C SER A 151 -3.71 -5.21 -3.92
N LEU A 152 -4.23 -4.01 -3.60
CA LEU A 152 -5.59 -3.59 -3.96
C LEU A 152 -5.79 -3.61 -5.48
N LEU A 153 -4.82 -3.05 -6.22
CA LEU A 153 -4.95 -2.88 -7.67
C LEU A 153 -4.73 -4.17 -8.46
N SER A 154 -3.94 -5.11 -7.94
CA SER A 154 -3.71 -6.43 -8.58
C SER A 154 -4.64 -7.54 -8.08
N GLY A 155 -5.32 -7.32 -6.93
CA GLY A 155 -6.06 -8.36 -6.22
C GLY A 155 -5.18 -9.41 -5.53
N VAL A 156 -3.86 -9.27 -5.59
CA VAL A 156 -2.90 -10.20 -4.96
C VAL A 156 -2.73 -9.85 -3.49
N SER A 157 -2.97 -10.80 -2.60
CA SER A 157 -2.80 -10.58 -1.15
C SER A 157 -1.34 -10.26 -0.81
N PRO A 158 -1.06 -9.36 0.15
CA PRO A 158 0.31 -9.00 0.54
C PRO A 158 1.16 -10.17 1.04
N ILE A 159 0.54 -11.26 1.49
CA ILE A 159 1.27 -12.46 1.93
C ILE A 159 1.79 -13.30 0.75
N GLN A 160 1.34 -13.03 -0.48
CA GLN A 160 1.76 -13.78 -1.65
C GLN A 160 3.14 -13.34 -2.15
N PRO A 161 3.82 -14.17 -2.95
CA PRO A 161 5.10 -13.80 -3.55
C PRO A 161 4.98 -12.51 -4.37
N ILE A 162 5.98 -11.62 -4.27
CA ILE A 162 6.01 -10.34 -4.99
C ILE A 162 5.95 -10.51 -6.52
N SER A 163 6.42 -11.64 -7.04
CA SER A 163 6.30 -12.00 -8.46
C SER A 163 4.85 -12.10 -8.92
N MET A 164 3.91 -12.54 -8.07
CA MET A 164 2.49 -12.51 -8.37
C MET A 164 1.99 -11.08 -8.48
N THR A 165 2.35 -10.23 -7.52
CA THR A 165 1.99 -8.80 -7.55
C THR A 165 2.47 -8.14 -8.85
N HIS A 166 3.61 -8.53 -9.42
CA HIS A 166 4.13 -7.99 -10.69
C HIS A 166 3.58 -8.65 -11.97
N SER A 167 2.94 -9.82 -11.88
CA SER A 167 2.45 -10.56 -13.06
C SER A 167 0.92 -10.55 -13.21
N PHE A 168 0.18 -10.35 -12.12
CA PHE A 168 -1.29 -10.37 -12.13
C PHE A 168 -1.90 -9.07 -12.64
N PRO A 169 -2.88 -9.09 -13.55
CA PRO A 169 -3.39 -7.87 -14.13
C PRO A 169 -3.89 -6.85 -13.10
N LEU A 170 -3.60 -5.59 -13.39
CA LEU A 170 -4.06 -4.44 -12.63
C LEU A 170 -5.50 -4.08 -13.01
N PHE A 171 -6.16 -3.37 -12.09
CA PHE A 171 -7.51 -2.84 -12.26
C PHE A 171 -7.74 -2.16 -13.64
N TRP A 172 -6.80 -1.33 -14.10
CA TRP A 172 -6.91 -0.67 -15.40
C TRP A 172 -6.78 -1.63 -16.58
N GLU A 173 -5.98 -2.67 -16.47
CA GLU A 173 -5.80 -3.65 -17.55
C GLU A 173 -7.08 -4.46 -17.75
N TYR A 174 -7.80 -4.79 -16.66
CA TYR A 174 -9.17 -5.30 -16.75
C TYR A 174 -10.13 -4.29 -17.38
N GLY A 175 -10.04 -3.01 -17.00
CA GLY A 175 -10.83 -1.95 -17.64
C GLY A 175 -10.61 -1.87 -19.15
N LYS A 176 -9.36 -1.93 -19.61
CA LYS A 176 -9.00 -1.95 -21.04
C LYS A 176 -9.54 -3.20 -21.73
N ALA A 177 -9.41 -4.37 -21.12
CA ALA A 177 -9.99 -5.62 -21.64
C ALA A 177 -11.52 -5.55 -21.75
N ALA A 178 -12.17 -4.78 -20.89
CA ALA A 178 -13.60 -4.48 -20.90
C ALA A 178 -14.00 -3.32 -21.84
N SER A 179 -13.07 -2.78 -22.62
CA SER A 179 -13.25 -1.62 -23.53
C SER A 179 -13.61 -0.30 -22.84
N LEU A 180 -13.16 -0.11 -21.59
CA LEU A 180 -13.32 1.15 -20.86
C LEU A 180 -12.12 2.08 -21.11
N SER A 181 -12.38 3.39 -21.04
CA SER A 181 -11.32 4.38 -20.85
C SER A 181 -10.84 4.35 -19.40
N THR A 182 -9.54 4.50 -19.19
CA THR A 182 -8.90 4.31 -17.88
C THR A 182 -8.09 5.53 -17.46
N PHE A 183 -8.20 5.91 -16.19
CA PHE A 183 -7.37 6.97 -15.66
C PHE A 183 -6.91 6.68 -14.23
N TYR A 184 -5.81 7.33 -13.84
CA TYR A 184 -5.33 7.38 -12.47
C TYR A 184 -4.88 8.81 -12.13
N ILE A 185 -5.53 9.41 -11.16
CA ILE A 185 -5.26 10.77 -10.69
C ILE A 185 -4.92 10.67 -9.20
N SER A 186 -3.76 11.18 -8.80
CA SER A 186 -3.26 11.09 -7.43
C SER A 186 -2.58 12.38 -6.99
N SER A 187 -2.72 12.79 -5.73
CA SER A 187 -1.90 13.86 -5.15
C SER A 187 -0.49 13.41 -4.81
N HIS A 188 -0.22 12.11 -4.85
CA HIS A 188 1.03 11.55 -4.33
C HIS A 188 2.17 11.61 -5.34
N SER A 189 3.41 11.68 -4.86
CA SER A 189 4.59 11.44 -5.68
C SER A 189 4.71 9.97 -6.02
N PHE A 190 4.92 9.66 -7.30
CA PHE A 190 5.18 8.28 -7.75
C PHE A 190 6.66 7.93 -7.74
N ARG A 191 7.54 8.91 -7.50
CA ARG A 191 8.95 8.63 -7.19
C ARG A 191 9.08 7.87 -5.87
N TRP A 192 8.18 8.13 -4.94
CA TRP A 192 8.10 7.38 -3.69
C TRP A 192 7.86 5.90 -3.99
N ASN A 193 8.80 5.05 -3.56
CA ASN A 193 8.78 3.60 -3.74
C ASN A 193 8.60 3.07 -5.19
N ASN A 194 9.02 3.86 -6.18
CA ASN A 194 9.02 3.45 -7.59
C ASN A 194 7.64 3.06 -8.16
N PHE A 195 6.56 3.70 -7.71
CA PHE A 195 5.25 3.59 -8.36
C PHE A 195 5.31 3.95 -9.84
N SER A 196 6.19 4.88 -10.24
CA SER A 196 6.45 5.19 -11.65
C SER A 196 6.86 3.95 -12.45
N GLY A 197 7.72 3.08 -11.89
CA GLY A 197 8.10 1.81 -12.50
C GLY A 197 6.93 0.83 -12.58
N PHE A 198 6.22 0.68 -11.47
CA PHE A 198 5.07 -0.23 -11.35
C PHE A 198 3.97 0.04 -12.37
N PHE A 199 3.61 1.31 -12.57
CA PHE A 199 2.50 1.70 -13.45
C PHE A 199 2.91 1.92 -14.90
N ARG A 200 4.21 1.96 -15.22
CA ARG A 200 4.73 2.27 -16.57
C ARG A 200 4.06 1.46 -17.68
N ASN A 201 3.82 0.18 -17.44
CA ASN A 201 3.30 -0.77 -18.43
C ASN A 201 1.82 -1.13 -18.22
N ALA A 202 1.13 -0.44 -17.30
CA ALA A 202 -0.26 -0.73 -16.95
C ALA A 202 -1.28 -0.25 -18.01
N GLY A 203 -0.83 0.47 -19.04
CA GLY A 203 -1.67 0.91 -20.15
C GLY A 203 -2.80 1.87 -19.74
N ILE A 204 -2.57 2.69 -18.72
CA ILE A 204 -3.49 3.72 -18.22
C ILE A 204 -3.60 4.83 -19.28
N ASP A 205 -4.81 5.17 -19.74
CA ASP A 205 -5.00 6.17 -20.81
C ASP A 205 -4.68 7.60 -20.35
N PHE A 206 -5.01 7.91 -19.09
CA PHE A 206 -4.69 9.21 -18.48
C PHE A 206 -4.08 9.02 -17.09
N LEU A 207 -2.84 9.46 -16.93
CA LEU A 207 -2.13 9.42 -15.66
C LEU A 207 -1.79 10.85 -15.22
N TRP A 208 -2.17 11.20 -13.99
CA TRP A 208 -1.82 12.47 -13.38
C TRP A 208 -1.41 12.25 -11.92
N ASN A 209 -0.28 12.84 -11.55
CA ASN A 209 0.29 12.73 -10.21
C ASN A 209 1.09 14.00 -9.89
N LYS A 210 1.78 14.03 -8.75
CA LYS A 210 2.67 15.15 -8.40
C LYS A 210 3.61 15.49 -9.57
N GLU A 211 4.35 14.51 -10.09
CA GLU A 211 5.38 14.74 -11.11
C GLU A 211 4.82 15.35 -12.40
N ILE A 212 3.63 14.93 -12.81
CA ILE A 212 2.97 15.40 -14.04
C ILE A 212 2.25 16.74 -13.82
N SER A 213 1.78 17.01 -12.60
CA SER A 213 0.98 18.20 -12.29
C SER A 213 1.72 19.53 -12.48
N GLY A 214 3.05 19.54 -12.38
CA GLY A 214 3.85 20.77 -12.31
C GLY A 214 3.65 21.58 -11.02
N LEU A 215 2.83 21.09 -10.08
CA LEU A 215 2.53 21.80 -8.84
C LEU A 215 3.65 21.62 -7.81
N ARG A 216 3.78 22.62 -6.94
CA ARG A 216 4.69 22.55 -5.79
C ARG A 216 4.23 21.51 -4.80
N VAL A 217 5.20 20.92 -4.12
CA VAL A 217 4.97 20.05 -2.97
C VAL A 217 4.21 20.85 -1.90
N PHE A 218 3.10 20.30 -1.41
CA PHE A 218 2.23 20.93 -0.42
C PHE A 218 2.41 20.32 0.98
N ASN A 219 2.71 19.02 1.04
CA ASN A 219 3.03 18.29 2.28
C ASN A 219 4.43 17.66 2.17
N ASP A 220 4.71 16.54 2.83
CA ASP A 220 6.05 15.91 2.76
C ASP A 220 6.43 15.44 1.34
N ILE A 221 5.48 14.81 0.62
CA ILE A 221 5.77 14.09 -0.64
C ILE A 221 4.76 14.31 -1.77
N GLY A 222 3.64 14.97 -1.52
CA GLY A 222 2.53 15.15 -2.45
C GLY A 222 2.10 16.60 -2.63
N ILE A 223 0.95 16.76 -3.28
CA ILE A 223 0.29 18.04 -3.55
C ILE A 223 -1.02 18.15 -2.77
N ASP A 224 -1.65 19.31 -2.83
CA ASP A 224 -2.96 19.56 -2.23
C ASP A 224 -4.07 18.74 -2.91
N ASP A 225 -4.81 17.93 -2.15
CA ASP A 225 -5.89 17.07 -2.65
C ASP A 225 -6.97 17.85 -3.40
N ARG A 226 -7.19 19.13 -3.07
CA ARG A 226 -8.15 20.00 -3.80
C ARG A 226 -7.77 20.14 -5.28
N LYS A 227 -6.48 20.08 -5.60
CA LYS A 227 -5.98 20.11 -6.98
C LYS A 227 -6.23 18.78 -7.69
N THR A 228 -6.12 17.66 -6.99
CA THR A 228 -6.50 16.33 -7.49
C THR A 228 -7.99 16.27 -7.84
N ILE A 229 -8.86 16.84 -6.99
CA ILE A 229 -10.31 16.92 -7.27
C ILE A 229 -10.60 17.80 -8.49
N ALA A 230 -9.93 18.96 -8.61
CA ALA A 230 -10.08 19.82 -9.77
C ALA A 230 -9.66 19.11 -11.08
N GLU A 231 -8.54 18.38 -11.04
CA GLU A 231 -8.07 17.61 -12.21
C GLU A 231 -9.05 16.49 -12.57
N PHE A 232 -9.57 15.77 -11.57
CA PHE A 232 -10.61 14.77 -11.80
C PHE A 232 -11.84 15.37 -12.49
N GLN A 233 -12.34 16.51 -12.00
CA GLN A 233 -13.48 17.20 -12.61
C GLN A 233 -13.19 17.63 -14.06
N ASN A 234 -12.00 18.17 -14.32
CA ASN A 234 -11.56 18.56 -15.66
C ASN A 234 -11.50 17.36 -16.61
N HIS A 235 -10.87 16.27 -16.17
CA HIS A 235 -10.75 15.06 -16.97
C HIS A 235 -12.12 14.45 -17.28
N VAL A 236 -13.00 14.32 -16.28
CA VAL A 236 -14.36 13.79 -16.49
C VAL A 236 -15.18 14.66 -17.46
N ARG A 237 -15.09 15.99 -17.35
CA ARG A 237 -15.73 16.90 -18.33
C ARG A 237 -15.20 16.65 -19.75
N SER A 238 -13.89 16.49 -19.90
CA SER A 238 -13.28 16.20 -21.21
C SER A 238 -13.73 14.86 -21.79
N LEU A 239 -13.95 13.85 -20.93
CA LEU A 239 -14.47 12.56 -21.35
C LEU A 239 -15.94 12.66 -21.78
N LYS A 240 -16.76 13.47 -21.10
CA LYS A 240 -18.17 13.70 -21.49
C LYS A 240 -18.30 14.31 -22.88
N THR A 241 -17.41 15.22 -23.26
CA THR A 241 -17.37 15.76 -24.64
C THR A 241 -17.11 14.67 -25.68
N LYS A 242 -16.40 13.60 -25.30
CA LYS A 242 -16.08 12.47 -26.18
C LYS A 242 -17.07 11.30 -26.06
N ILE A 243 -17.75 11.17 -24.93
CA ILE A 243 -18.68 10.10 -24.57
C ILE A 243 -19.90 10.76 -23.89
N PRO A 244 -20.90 11.21 -24.67
CA PRO A 244 -22.01 12.02 -24.16
C PRO A 244 -22.83 11.37 -23.02
N ASP A 245 -22.90 10.03 -22.98
CA ASP A 245 -23.68 9.27 -22.01
C ASP A 245 -22.97 9.04 -20.65
N LEU A 246 -21.80 9.65 -20.41
CA LEU A 246 -21.11 9.56 -19.13
C LEU A 246 -21.92 10.23 -18.00
N PRO A 247 -22.22 9.52 -16.89
CA PRO A 247 -22.95 10.07 -15.77
C PRO A 247 -22.19 11.25 -15.15
N GLU A 248 -22.94 12.18 -14.53
CA GLU A 248 -22.32 13.21 -13.70
C GLU A 248 -21.73 12.59 -12.43
N PHE A 249 -20.46 12.91 -12.18
CA PHE A 249 -19.80 12.60 -10.93
C PHE A 249 -19.85 13.85 -10.05
N TYR A 250 -20.63 13.79 -8.98
CA TYR A 250 -20.62 14.78 -7.90
C TYR A 250 -19.71 14.23 -6.80
N ILE A 251 -18.43 14.64 -6.83
CA ILE A 251 -17.42 14.31 -5.81
C ILE A 251 -16.96 15.60 -5.16
#